data_AF-A0A7T0WFN3-F1
#
_entry.id   AF-A0A7T0WFN3-F1
#
_cell.length_a   1.000
_cell.length_b   1.000
_cell.length_c   1.000
_cell.angle_alpha   90.00
_cell.angle_beta   90.00
_cell.angle_gamma   90.00
#
_symmetry.space_group_name_H-M   'P 1'
#
loop_
_entity.id
_entity.type
_entity.pdbx_description
1 polymer ?
#
loop_
_entity_poly.entity_id
_entity_poly.type
_entity_poly.pdbx_seq_one_letter_code
_entity_poly.pdbx_strand_id
1 'polypeptide(L)'
;MENTDANVLLDPEGYLVDMSDWSEAVADQLAVDEGIELTSEHWEIIHLARGFYRRYEMAPAMRPLVKATQQTLGSDKGRSIYLMRLFPGSTAKVVARIAGLPKPTNCL
;
A
#
# COMPACT_ATOMS: atom_id res chain seq x y z
N MET A 1 9.85 26.37 9.67
CA MET A 1 9.25 25.04 9.88
C MET A 1 8.48 24.78 8.60
N GLU A 2 9.12 24.12 7.64
CA GLU A 2 8.52 23.80 6.34
C GLU A 2 7.53 22.66 6.57
N ASN A 3 6.25 22.98 6.45
CA ASN A 3 5.22 21.96 6.33
C ASN A 3 5.44 21.28 4.98
N THR A 4 5.68 19.97 5.01
CA THR A 4 5.64 19.13 3.82
C THR A 4 4.17 19.01 3.40
N ASP A 5 3.59 20.11 2.91
CA ASP A 5 2.26 20.16 2.32
C ASP A 5 2.37 19.49 0.96
N ALA A 6 2.51 18.16 0.94
CA ALA A 6 2.11 17.38 -0.21
C ALA A 6 0.60 17.61 -0.33
N ASN A 7 0.20 18.63 -1.08
CA ASN A 7 -1.17 19.09 -1.28
C ASN A 7 -1.91 18.08 -2.16
N VAL A 8 -2.00 16.85 -1.67
CA VAL A 8 -2.58 15.73 -2.38
C VAL A 8 -4.06 15.69 -2.05
N LEU A 9 -4.85 15.50 -3.09
CA LEU A 9 -6.28 15.34 -2.92
C LEU A 9 -6.55 13.92 -2.44
N LEU A 10 -7.06 13.80 -1.22
CA LEU A 10 -7.55 12.55 -0.67
C LEU A 10 -9.08 12.53 -0.76
N ASP A 11 -9.64 11.40 -1.18
CA ASP A 11 -11.05 11.10 -1.09
C ASP A 11 -11.52 11.06 0.37
N PRO A 12 -12.84 11.16 0.64
CA PRO A 12 -13.39 11.06 2.00
C PRO A 12 -13.10 9.71 2.68
N GLU A 13 -12.71 8.69 1.91
CA GLU A 13 -12.25 7.40 2.43
C GLU A 13 -10.73 7.36 2.72
N GLY A 14 -10.01 8.46 2.45
CA GLY A 14 -8.57 8.61 2.69
C GLY A 14 -7.66 8.02 1.60
N TYR A 15 -8.16 7.84 0.37
CA TYR A 15 -7.39 7.37 -0.78
C TYR A 15 -6.93 8.55 -1.64
N LEU A 16 -5.79 8.44 -2.31
CA LEU A 16 -5.39 9.44 -3.30
C LEU A 16 -6.36 9.47 -4.47
N VAL A 17 -6.88 10.67 -4.76
CA VAL A 17 -7.68 10.97 -5.95
C VAL A 17 -6.82 10.83 -7.20
N ASP A 18 -5.59 11.36 -7.15
CA ASP A 18 -4.62 11.26 -8.23
C ASP A 18 -3.41 10.42 -7.82
N MET A 19 -3.15 9.33 -8.54
CA MET A 19 -2.01 8.46 -8.28
C MET A 19 -0.67 9.11 -8.60
N SER A 20 -0.65 10.15 -9.45
CA SER A 20 0.54 10.90 -9.83
C SER A 20 1.05 11.79 -8.70
N ASP A 21 0.18 12.19 -7.77
CA ASP A 21 0.53 12.95 -6.57
C ASP A 21 1.14 12.07 -5.47
N TRP A 22 1.09 10.75 -5.63
CA TRP A 22 1.69 9.83 -4.68
C TRP A 22 3.20 10.01 -4.59
N SER A 23 3.71 10.15 -3.37
CA SER A 23 5.14 10.18 -3.05
C SER A 23 5.40 9.41 -1.76
N GLU A 24 6.68 9.15 -1.47
CA GLU A 24 7.08 8.49 -0.22
C GLU A 24 6.60 9.28 1.02
N ALA A 25 6.64 10.61 0.97
CA ALA A 25 6.12 11.46 2.04
C ALA A 25 4.61 11.29 2.26
N VAL A 26 3.84 11.15 1.17
CA VAL A 26 2.38 10.93 1.25
C VAL A 26 2.08 9.54 1.80
N ALA A 27 2.80 8.52 1.35
CA ALA A 27 2.65 7.17 1.88
C ALA A 27 2.93 7.13 3.40
N ASP A 28 3.99 7.80 3.86
CA ASP A 28 4.32 7.91 5.28
C ASP A 28 3.18 8.57 6.05
N GLN A 29 2.66 9.69 5.56
CA GLN A 29 1.54 10.38 6.17
C GLN A 29 0.27 9.52 6.26
N LEU A 30 -0.03 8.73 5.21
CA LEU A 30 -1.16 7.79 5.19
C LEU A 30 -0.96 6.61 6.14
N ALA A 31 0.27 6.13 6.29
CA ALA A 31 0.58 5.06 7.22
C ALA A 31 0.46 5.53 8.67
N VAL A 32 0.90 6.76 8.97
CA VAL A 32 0.71 7.40 10.28
C VAL A 32 -0.78 7.53 10.63
N ASP A 33 -1.63 7.85 9.66
CA ASP A 33 -3.10 7.88 9.85
C ASP A 33 -3.68 6.51 10.22
N GLU A 34 -3.11 5.43 9.68
CA GLU A 34 -3.45 4.04 10.03
C GLU A 34 -2.74 3.55 11.32
N GLY A 35 -1.86 4.37 11.91
CA GLY A 35 -1.06 3.98 13.08
C GLY A 35 0.03 2.95 12.78
N ILE A 36 0.55 2.96 11.56
CA ILE A 36 1.58 2.01 11.06
C ILE A 36 2.86 2.78 10.76
N GLU A 37 3.99 2.23 11.22
CA GLU A 37 5.31 2.78 10.91
C GLU A 37 5.89 2.09 9.66
N LEU A 38 6.16 2.88 8.61
CA LEU A 38 6.70 2.35 7.36
C LEU A 38 8.20 2.03 7.48
N THR A 39 8.48 0.79 7.88
CA THR A 39 9.84 0.23 7.79
C THR A 39 10.18 -0.19 6.35
N SER A 40 11.44 -0.52 6.09
CA SER A 40 11.91 -1.02 4.78
C SER A 40 11.07 -2.17 4.23
N GLU A 41 10.59 -3.06 5.11
CA GLU A 41 9.74 -4.18 4.73
C GLU A 41 8.37 -3.71 4.21
N HIS A 42 7.79 -2.66 4.81
CA HIS A 42 6.54 -2.07 4.32
C HIS A 42 6.75 -1.42 2.94
N TRP A 43 7.84 -0.69 2.76
CA TRP A 43 8.22 -0.08 1.49
C TRP A 43 8.34 -1.11 0.37
N GLU A 44 8.96 -2.27 0.64
CA GLU A 44 9.04 -3.37 -0.33
C GLU A 44 7.64 -3.80 -0.80
N ILE A 45 6.68 -3.96 0.11
CA ILE A 45 5.30 -4.37 -0.21
C ILE A 45 4.56 -3.26 -0.98
N ILE A 46 4.73 -2.00 -0.58
CA ILE A 46 4.09 -0.83 -1.20
C ILE A 46 4.57 -0.67 -2.64
N HIS A 47 5.89 -0.68 -2.86
CA HIS A 47 6.46 -0.61 -4.21
C HIS A 47 6.06 -1.80 -5.07
N LEU A 48 6.00 -2.99 -4.48
CA LEU A 48 5.52 -4.18 -5.16
C LEU A 48 4.06 -4.05 -5.59
N ALA A 49 3.19 -3.51 -4.72
CA ALA A 49 1.79 -3.27 -5.04
C ALA A 49 1.64 -2.22 -6.17
N ARG A 50 2.41 -1.13 -6.13
CA ARG A 50 2.45 -0.13 -7.23
C ARG A 50 2.96 -0.74 -8.53
N GLY A 51 4.00 -1.57 -8.47
CA GLY A 51 4.51 -2.29 -9.63
C GLY A 51 3.49 -3.26 -10.23
N PHE A 52 2.73 -3.92 -9.37
CA PHE A 52 1.61 -4.78 -9.76
C PHE A 52 0.51 -3.96 -10.44
N TYR A 53 0.08 -2.85 -9.84
CA TYR A 53 -0.91 -1.96 -10.44
C TYR A 53 -0.44 -1.42 -11.78
N ARG A 54 0.81 -0.97 -11.92
CA ARG A 54 1.34 -0.48 -13.21
C ARG A 54 1.32 -1.56 -14.30
N ARG A 55 1.38 -2.84 -13.93
CA ARG A 55 1.40 -3.97 -14.88
C ARG A 55 0.01 -4.49 -15.22
N TYR A 56 -0.91 -4.48 -14.26
CA TYR A 56 -2.23 -5.10 -14.37
C TYR A 56 -3.39 -4.09 -14.33
N GLU A 57 -3.07 -2.80 -14.11
CA GLU A 57 -4.00 -1.68 -13.89
C GLU A 57 -5.06 -2.00 -12.83
N MET A 58 -4.69 -2.85 -11.87
CA MET A 58 -5.58 -3.41 -10.86
C MET A 58 -4.87 -3.51 -9.51
N ALA A 59 -5.56 -3.08 -8.47
CA ALA A 59 -5.05 -3.15 -7.11
C ALA A 59 -4.95 -4.63 -6.65
N PRO A 60 -3.78 -5.07 -6.14
CA PRO A 60 -3.63 -6.44 -5.68
C PRO A 60 -4.46 -6.68 -4.41
N ALA A 61 -5.37 -7.64 -4.45
CA ALA A 61 -6.02 -8.18 -3.26
C ALA A 61 -5.04 -9.04 -2.44
N MET A 62 -5.47 -9.52 -1.27
CA MET A 62 -4.63 -10.31 -0.36
C MET A 62 -3.94 -11.50 -1.04
N ARG A 63 -4.66 -12.29 -1.85
CA ARG A 63 -4.10 -13.48 -2.53
C ARG A 63 -3.04 -13.10 -3.58
N PRO A 64 -3.30 -12.17 -4.53
CA PRO A 64 -2.27 -11.65 -5.43
C PRO A 64 -1.08 -11.03 -4.70
N LEU A 65 -1.31 -10.26 -3.63
CA LEU A 65 -0.26 -9.61 -2.87
C LEU A 65 0.68 -10.64 -2.23
N VAL A 66 0.13 -11.61 -1.48
CA VAL A 66 0.90 -12.72 -0.88
C VAL A 66 1.74 -13.44 -1.94
N LYS A 67 1.14 -13.76 -3.09
CA LYS A 67 1.82 -14.47 -4.17
C LYS A 67 2.92 -13.62 -4.83
N ALA A 68 2.67 -12.35 -5.06
CA ALA A 68 3.65 -11.43 -5.62
C ALA A 68 4.81 -11.22 -4.65
N THR A 69 4.53 -10.99 -3.37
CA THR A 69 5.54 -10.93 -2.31
C THR A 69 6.35 -12.22 -2.23
N GLN A 70 5.69 -13.38 -2.33
CA GLN A 70 6.37 -14.68 -2.35
C GLN A 70 7.31 -14.83 -3.55
N GLN A 71 6.91 -14.34 -4.73
CA GLN A 71 7.72 -14.43 -5.94
C GLN A 71 8.87 -13.43 -5.96
N THR A 72 8.69 -12.24 -5.39
CA THR A 72 9.70 -11.16 -5.42
C THR A 72 10.62 -11.18 -4.20
N LEU A 73 10.07 -11.34 -2.99
CA LEU A 73 10.80 -11.30 -1.71
C LEU A 73 11.06 -12.70 -1.14
N GLY A 74 10.46 -13.74 -1.71
CA GLY A 74 10.60 -15.12 -1.28
C GLY A 74 9.46 -15.61 -0.38
N SER A 75 9.35 -16.93 -0.27
CA SER A 75 8.30 -17.62 0.49
C SER A 75 8.25 -17.31 1.98
N ASP A 76 9.32 -16.77 2.57
CA ASP A 76 9.31 -16.39 3.98
C ASP A 76 8.53 -15.09 4.22
N LYS A 77 8.72 -14.08 3.36
CA LYS A 77 8.00 -12.79 3.39
C LYS A 77 6.62 -12.88 2.73
N GLY A 78 6.46 -13.76 1.75
CA GLY A 78 5.18 -14.02 1.06
C GLY A 78 4.19 -14.87 1.85
N ARG A 79 4.04 -14.62 3.16
CA ARG A 79 3.07 -15.31 4.02
C ARG A 79 2.01 -14.34 4.49
N SER A 80 0.76 -14.79 4.53
CA SER A 80 -0.36 -13.98 5.05
C SER A 80 -0.06 -13.49 6.48
N ILE A 81 0.53 -14.32 7.33
CA ILE A 81 0.92 -13.95 8.70
C ILE A 81 1.95 -12.82 8.71
N TYR A 82 2.94 -12.84 7.81
CA TYR A 82 3.96 -11.79 7.74
C TYR A 82 3.34 -10.46 7.31
N LEU A 83 2.51 -10.49 6.27
CA LEU A 83 1.78 -9.30 5.80
C LEU A 83 0.81 -8.75 6.84
N MET A 84 0.10 -9.62 7.58
CA MET A 84 -0.79 -9.20 8.67
C MET A 84 -0.03 -8.64 9.88
N ARG A 85 1.25 -9.01 10.07
CA ARG A 85 2.11 -8.42 11.09
C ARG A 85 2.57 -7.01 10.70
N LEU A 86 2.91 -6.80 9.43
CA LEU A 86 3.29 -5.49 8.90
C LEU A 86 2.08 -4.55 8.84
N PHE A 87 0.99 -5.02 8.23
CA PHE A 87 -0.23 -4.25 8.06
C PHE A 87 -1.37 -4.92 8.83
N PRO A 88 -1.53 -4.60 10.13
CA PRO A 88 -2.59 -5.17 10.96
C PRO A 88 -3.98 -4.77 10.44
N GLY A 89 -4.94 -5.70 10.53
CA GLY A 89 -6.29 -5.49 10.01
C GLY A 89 -6.41 -5.83 8.52
N SER A 90 -6.79 -4.85 7.70
CA SER A 90 -7.06 -5.06 6.27
C SER A 90 -5.83 -4.83 5.41
N THR A 91 -4.85 -5.74 5.44
CA THR A 91 -3.55 -5.58 4.74
C THR A 91 -3.71 -5.11 3.29
N ALA A 92 -4.58 -5.74 2.49
CA ALA A 92 -4.78 -5.32 1.09
C ALA A 92 -5.33 -3.89 0.96
N LYS A 93 -6.24 -3.50 1.86
CA LYS A 93 -6.84 -2.16 1.89
C LYS A 93 -5.80 -1.10 2.29
N VAL A 94 -5.07 -1.38 3.36
CA VAL A 94 -4.03 -0.51 3.92
C VAL A 94 -2.88 -0.35 2.92
N VAL A 95 -2.38 -1.45 2.35
CA VAL A 95 -1.34 -1.40 1.32
C VAL A 95 -1.82 -0.62 0.10
N ALA A 96 -3.03 -0.84 -0.39
CA ALA A 96 -3.56 -0.08 -1.51
C ALA A 96 -3.66 1.42 -1.18
N ARG A 97 -4.16 1.76 0.00
CA ARG A 97 -4.27 3.15 0.49
C ARG A 97 -2.90 3.82 0.54
N ILE A 98 -1.95 3.22 1.28
CA ILE A 98 -0.59 3.75 1.44
C ILE A 98 0.17 3.80 0.12
N ALA A 99 -0.06 2.84 -0.79
CA ALA A 99 0.51 2.82 -2.13
C ALA A 99 -0.10 3.85 -3.08
N GLY A 100 -1.11 4.60 -2.65
CA GLY A 100 -1.83 5.55 -3.47
C GLY A 100 -2.60 4.89 -4.61
N LEU A 101 -3.05 3.65 -4.40
CA LEU A 101 -3.83 2.90 -5.36
C LEU A 101 -5.33 3.10 -5.09
N PRO A 102 -6.18 3.07 -6.12
CA PRO A 102 -7.61 3.14 -5.95
C PRO A 102 -8.11 1.96 -5.11
N LYS A 103 -9.22 2.18 -4.41
CA LYS A 103 -9.86 1.19 -3.56
C LYS A 103 -10.04 -0.14 -4.32
N PRO A 104 -9.56 -1.28 -3.77
CA PRO A 104 -9.73 -2.56 -4.44
C PRO A 104 -11.22 -2.91 -4.46
N THR A 105 -11.84 -2.91 -5.65
CA THR A 105 -13.27 -3.17 -5.84
C THR A 105 -13.67 -4.61 -5.51
N ASN A 106 -12.73 -5.51 -5.26
CA ASN A 106 -13.00 -6.93 -5.16
C ASN A 106 -13.07 -7.44 -3.70
N CYS A 107 -14.15 -7.06 -3.00
CA CYS A 107 -14.73 -7.93 -1.98
C CYS A 107 -15.52 -9.02 -2.73
N LEU A 108 -14.92 -10.18 -2.98
CA LEU A 108 -15.63 -11.38 -3.44
C LEU A 108 -15.22 -12.57 -2.60
#